data_AF-A0A2T1EDD1-F1
#
_entry.id   AF-A0A2T1EDD1-F1
#
_cell.length_a   1.000
_cell.length_b   1.000
_cell.length_c   1.000
_cell.angle_alpha   90.00
_cell.angle_beta   90.00
_cell.angle_gamma   90.00
#
_symmetry.space_group_name_H-M   'P 1'
#
loop_
_entity.id
_entity.type
_entity.pdbx_description
1 polymer ?
#
loop_
_entity_poly.entity_id
_entity_poly.type
_entity_poly.pdbx_seq_one_letter_code
_entity_poly.pdbx_strand_id
1 'polypeptide(L)'
;MILDYQAHYNYLTEEVLTPFYENRLKSLNALCLSNILKRKNSYLFKAKNIELAGDFVKSIVDAFLSSQEETIFGNLLEGFAIYVSHQLHHGFKSEFKSIDLEFERDNIYYIVGIKSGVSWGNADQINTMKNNFKIAKEILRARGIIQEIIAVNGCMYGKDRNPLKDKSRTKAIQDVDKVYYKYAGQDFWKFVSGDDNLY
;
A
#
# COMPACT_ATOMS: atom_id res chain seq x y z
N MET A 1 -3.87 -2.13 -25.28
CA MET A 1 -2.47 -2.53 -25.07
C MET A 1 -2.45 -3.96 -24.56
N ILE A 2 -1.51 -4.78 -25.04
CA ILE A 2 -1.35 -6.18 -24.58
C ILE A 2 -0.39 -6.15 -23.39
N LEU A 3 -0.71 -6.91 -22.34
CA LEU A 3 0.14 -7.03 -21.16
C LEU A 3 1.41 -7.81 -21.52
N ASP A 4 2.59 -7.19 -21.40
CA ASP A 4 3.87 -7.86 -21.59
C ASP A 4 4.31 -8.51 -20.27
N TYR A 5 3.89 -9.75 -20.03
CA TYR A 5 4.23 -10.49 -18.82
C TYR A 5 5.74 -10.62 -18.59
N GLN A 6 6.55 -10.67 -19.65
CA GLN A 6 8.00 -10.81 -19.50
C GLN A 6 8.62 -9.51 -18.96
N ALA A 7 8.20 -8.36 -19.49
CA ALA A 7 8.65 -7.06 -18.98
C ALA A 7 8.26 -6.86 -17.51
N HIS A 8 7.03 -7.22 -17.13
CA HIS A 8 6.59 -7.14 -15.73
C HIS A 8 7.37 -8.09 -14.82
N TYR A 9 7.65 -9.32 -15.27
CA TYR A 9 8.46 -10.28 -14.51
C TYR A 9 9.89 -9.78 -14.31
N ASN A 10 10.50 -9.20 -15.36
CA ASN A 10 11.84 -8.63 -15.28
C ASN A 10 11.87 -7.49 -14.26
N TYR A 11 10.93 -6.53 -14.35
CA TYR A 11 10.82 -5.45 -13.37
C TYR A 11 10.64 -5.99 -11.94
N LEU A 12 9.76 -6.96 -11.75
CA LEU A 12 9.54 -7.56 -10.43
C LEU A 12 10.81 -8.23 -9.89
N THR A 13 11.61 -8.84 -10.75
CA THR A 13 12.87 -9.46 -10.33
C THR A 13 13.94 -8.41 -9.99
N GLU A 14 14.11 -7.41 -10.85
CA GLU A 14 15.19 -6.43 -10.80
C GLU A 14 14.92 -5.29 -9.80
N GLU A 15 13.69 -4.78 -9.76
CA GLU A 15 13.32 -3.59 -8.99
C GLU A 15 12.55 -3.92 -7.71
N VAL A 16 12.03 -5.15 -7.57
CA VAL A 16 11.31 -5.57 -6.34
C VAL A 16 12.10 -6.63 -5.56
N LEU A 17 12.39 -7.79 -6.16
CA LEU A 17 13.00 -8.90 -5.42
C LEU A 17 14.46 -8.65 -5.08
N THR A 18 15.27 -8.19 -6.03
CA THR A 18 16.70 -7.93 -5.78
C THR A 18 16.90 -6.88 -4.69
N PRO A 19 16.25 -5.69 -4.73
CA PRO A 19 16.40 -4.69 -3.68
C PRO A 19 15.82 -5.14 -2.34
N PHE A 20 14.76 -5.98 -2.35
CA PHE A 20 14.23 -6.57 -1.12
C PHE A 20 15.29 -7.41 -0.40
N TYR A 21 15.94 -8.35 -1.10
CA TYR A 21 16.96 -9.20 -0.49
C TYR A 21 18.18 -8.40 -0.05
N GLU A 22 18.63 -7.42 -0.85
CA GLU A 22 19.74 -6.56 -0.47
C GLU A 22 19.45 -5.74 0.80
N ASN A 23 18.27 -5.11 0.88
CA ASN A 23 17.88 -4.30 2.03
C ASN A 23 17.67 -5.16 3.28
N ARG A 24 17.13 -6.37 3.12
CA ARG A 24 17.03 -7.36 4.18
C ARG A 24 18.41 -7.74 4.74
N LEU A 25 19.38 -8.05 3.86
CA LEU A 25 20.75 -8.37 4.26
C LEU A 25 21.47 -7.18 4.91
N LYS A 26 21.36 -5.98 4.34
CA LYS A 26 21.92 -4.75 4.92
C LYS A 26 21.39 -4.51 6.34
N SER A 27 20.10 -4.75 6.54
CA SER A 27 19.44 -4.54 7.84
C SER A 27 19.83 -5.59 8.88
N LEU A 28 20.00 -6.85 8.47
CA LEU A 28 20.58 -7.90 9.31
C LEU A 28 22.01 -7.56 9.73
N ASN A 29 22.84 -7.09 8.79
CA ASN A 29 24.23 -6.72 9.07
C ASN A 29 24.35 -5.50 9.99
N ALA A 30 23.40 -4.58 9.93
CA ALA A 30 23.35 -3.40 10.81
C ALA A 30 22.69 -3.67 12.18
N LEU A 31 22.19 -4.89 12.41
CA LEU A 31 21.40 -5.21 13.59
C LEU A 31 22.29 -5.38 14.83
N CYS A 32 22.15 -4.47 15.79
CA CYS A 32 22.81 -4.58 17.09
C CYS A 32 21.81 -4.99 18.18
N LEU A 33 22.16 -6.01 18.97
CA LEU A 33 21.31 -6.54 20.05
C LEU A 33 20.83 -5.43 21.01
N SER A 34 21.73 -4.51 21.39
CA SER A 34 21.42 -3.37 22.28
C SER A 34 20.34 -2.44 21.71
N ASN A 35 20.22 -2.31 20.39
CA ASN A 35 19.19 -1.49 19.75
C ASN A 35 17.82 -2.18 19.79
N ILE A 36 17.77 -3.50 19.66
CA ILE A 36 16.50 -4.24 19.64
C ILE A 36 15.92 -4.40 21.04
N LEU A 37 16.77 -4.59 22.06
CA LEU A 37 16.35 -4.73 23.46
C LEU A 37 15.65 -3.47 24.00
N LYS A 38 16.03 -2.27 23.53
CA LYS A 38 15.46 -0.99 23.99
C LYS A 38 13.96 -0.84 23.73
N ARG A 39 13.40 -1.56 22.76
CA ARG A 39 12.04 -1.32 22.24
C ARG A 39 11.02 -2.35 22.72
N LYS A 40 11.35 -3.20 23.70
CA LYS A 40 10.52 -4.37 24.06
C LYS A 40 10.07 -4.37 25.52
N ASN A 41 8.89 -4.94 25.73
CA ASN A 41 8.21 -5.01 27.02
C ASN A 41 8.56 -6.34 27.72
N SER A 42 9.40 -6.30 28.76
CA SER A 42 9.84 -7.46 29.56
C SER A 42 8.68 -8.32 30.09
N TYR A 43 7.51 -7.72 30.39
CA TYR A 43 6.33 -8.42 30.88
C TYR A 43 5.72 -9.36 29.84
N LEU A 44 5.76 -8.99 28.56
CA LEU A 44 5.17 -9.80 27.48
C LEU A 44 5.91 -11.14 27.32
N PHE A 45 7.19 -11.18 27.65
CA PHE A 45 8.02 -12.38 27.53
C PHE A 45 7.76 -13.37 28.67
N LYS A 46 7.57 -12.86 29.90
CA LYS A 46 7.11 -13.67 31.03
C LYS A 46 5.73 -14.27 30.76
N ALA A 47 4.83 -13.50 30.16
CA ALA A 47 3.51 -13.98 29.76
C ALA A 47 3.55 -15.04 28.63
N LYS A 48 4.56 -15.01 27.76
CA LYS A 48 4.78 -16.00 26.69
C LYS A 48 5.52 -17.26 27.13
N ASN A 49 5.84 -17.40 28.42
CA ASN A 49 6.63 -18.49 28.98
C ASN A 49 7.96 -18.76 28.24
N ILE A 50 8.66 -17.69 27.85
CA ILE A 50 9.99 -17.82 27.23
C ILE A 50 11.02 -17.96 28.36
N GLU A 51 11.57 -19.17 28.51
CA GLU A 51 12.45 -19.53 29.62
C GLU A 51 13.95 -19.46 29.24
N LEU A 52 14.27 -19.49 27.94
CA LEU A 52 15.65 -19.44 27.44
C LEU A 52 16.00 -18.06 26.85
N ALA A 53 17.20 -17.58 27.18
CA ALA A 53 17.72 -16.32 26.64
C ALA A 53 17.86 -16.36 25.10
N GLY A 54 18.19 -17.53 24.52
CA GLY A 54 18.27 -17.71 23.07
C GLY A 54 16.91 -17.52 22.38
N ASP A 55 15.86 -18.12 22.92
CA ASP A 55 14.50 -17.97 22.41
C ASP A 55 13.99 -16.53 22.54
N PHE A 56 14.37 -15.87 23.63
CA PHE A 56 14.11 -14.44 23.82
C PHE A 56 14.73 -13.61 22.71
N VAL A 57 16.04 -13.74 22.47
CA VAL A 57 16.73 -13.01 21.40
C VAL A 57 16.14 -13.33 20.03
N LYS A 58 15.91 -14.62 19.73
CA LYS A 58 15.31 -15.07 18.46
C LYS A 58 13.94 -14.43 18.23
N SER A 59 13.05 -14.45 19.23
CA SER A 59 11.71 -13.87 19.11
C SER A 59 11.73 -12.37 18.80
N ILE A 60 12.73 -11.65 19.32
CA ILE A 60 12.91 -10.23 19.10
C ILE A 60 13.43 -9.95 17.70
N VAL A 61 14.43 -10.72 17.24
CA VAL A 61 15.01 -10.61 15.90
C VAL A 61 13.98 -10.96 14.84
N ASP A 62 13.26 -12.08 14.98
CA ASP A 62 12.21 -12.51 14.05
C ASP A 62 11.13 -11.42 13.90
N ALA A 63 10.68 -10.83 15.00
CA ALA A 63 9.69 -9.76 14.97
C ALA A 63 10.23 -8.46 14.33
N PHE A 64 11.51 -8.14 14.56
CA PHE A 64 12.16 -6.99 13.95
C PHE A 64 12.23 -7.17 12.42
N LEU A 65 12.72 -8.32 11.97
CA LEU A 65 12.84 -8.65 10.54
C LEU A 65 11.48 -8.63 9.86
N SER A 66 10.48 -9.29 10.44
CA SER A 66 9.12 -9.31 9.89
C SER A 66 8.55 -7.90 9.69
N SER A 67 8.67 -7.01 10.68
CA SER A 67 8.16 -5.63 10.57
C SER A 67 8.87 -4.80 9.49
N GLN A 68 10.16 -5.05 9.31
CA GLN A 68 10.96 -4.33 8.34
C GLN A 68 10.71 -4.85 6.92
N GLU A 69 10.58 -6.18 6.76
CA GLU A 69 10.24 -6.83 5.51
C GLU A 69 8.91 -6.30 4.96
N GLU A 70 7.89 -6.17 5.80
CA GLU A 70 6.60 -5.59 5.38
C GLU A 70 6.75 -4.16 4.84
N THR A 71 7.62 -3.35 5.45
CA THR A 71 7.86 -1.96 5.03
C THR A 71 8.61 -1.90 3.70
N ILE A 72 9.69 -2.66 3.56
CA ILE A 72 10.49 -2.71 2.33
C ILE A 72 9.63 -3.23 1.19
N PHE A 73 8.95 -4.36 1.40
CA PHE A 73 8.16 -5.01 0.35
C PHE A 73 6.96 -4.16 -0.06
N GLY A 74 6.32 -3.48 0.90
CA GLY A 74 5.24 -2.53 0.62
C GLY A 74 5.67 -1.39 -0.30
N ASN A 75 6.81 -0.77 -0.02
CA ASN A 75 7.33 0.33 -0.84
C ASN A 75 7.70 -0.13 -2.26
N LEU A 76 8.31 -1.31 -2.39
CA LEU A 76 8.73 -1.83 -3.70
C LEU A 76 7.54 -2.26 -4.56
N LEU A 77 6.53 -2.92 -3.96
CA LEU A 77 5.31 -3.29 -4.68
C LEU A 77 4.43 -2.09 -5.05
N GLU A 78 4.46 -1.01 -4.25
CA GLU A 78 3.85 0.26 -4.66
C GLU A 78 4.50 0.78 -5.94
N GLY A 79 5.82 0.75 -6.03
CA GLY A 79 6.57 1.07 -7.26
C GLY A 79 6.16 0.20 -8.44
N PHE A 80 6.00 -1.11 -8.23
CA PHE A 80 5.54 -2.03 -9.26
C PHE A 80 4.13 -1.70 -9.77
N ALA A 81 3.18 -1.39 -8.88
CA ALA A 81 1.83 -0.99 -9.29
C ALA A 81 1.85 0.30 -10.13
N ILE A 82 2.70 1.27 -9.78
CA ILE A 82 2.88 2.49 -10.58
C ILE A 82 3.48 2.15 -11.95
N TYR A 83 4.50 1.28 -11.99
CA TYR A 83 5.12 0.83 -13.24
C TYR A 83 4.10 0.16 -14.17
N VAL A 84 3.30 -0.79 -13.67
CA VAL A 84 2.24 -1.46 -14.44
C VAL A 84 1.27 -0.42 -15.01
N SER A 85 0.79 0.51 -14.17
CA SER A 85 -0.11 1.57 -14.62
C SER A 85 0.53 2.51 -15.63
N HIS A 86 1.83 2.79 -15.51
CA HIS A 86 2.56 3.61 -16.47
C HIS A 86 2.60 2.95 -17.85
N GLN A 87 2.92 1.66 -17.91
CA GLN A 87 2.99 0.91 -19.17
C GLN A 87 1.63 0.80 -19.89
N LEU A 88 0.53 0.74 -19.13
CA LEU A 88 -0.79 0.42 -19.70
C LEU A 88 -1.73 1.62 -19.80
N HIS A 89 -1.55 2.61 -18.94
CA HIS A 89 -2.48 3.73 -18.76
C HIS A 89 -1.77 5.09 -18.67
N HIS A 90 -0.47 5.16 -18.98
CA HIS A 90 0.36 6.37 -18.79
C HIS A 90 0.26 6.95 -17.37
N GLY A 91 0.03 6.06 -16.39
CA GLY A 91 -0.03 6.44 -14.99
C GLY A 91 1.29 6.93 -14.45
N PHE A 92 1.24 7.78 -13.42
CA PHE A 92 2.43 8.39 -12.83
C PHE A 92 2.30 8.54 -11.30
N LYS A 93 3.44 8.69 -10.63
CA LYS A 93 3.50 8.91 -9.18
C LYS A 93 2.87 10.26 -8.84
N SER A 94 1.88 10.26 -7.95
CA SER A 94 1.22 11.48 -7.50
C SER A 94 2.08 12.31 -6.54
N GLU A 95 1.86 13.62 -6.55
CA GLU A 95 2.42 14.56 -5.56
C GLU A 95 1.46 14.83 -4.39
N PHE A 96 0.22 14.35 -4.47
CA PHE A 96 -0.79 14.61 -3.45
C PHE A 96 -0.64 13.67 -2.25
N LYS A 97 -0.95 14.20 -1.05
CA LYS A 97 -0.91 13.38 0.17
C LYS A 97 -1.88 12.21 0.08
N SER A 98 -1.42 11.03 0.53
CA SER A 98 -2.22 9.78 0.53
C SER A 98 -2.63 9.26 -0.85
N ILE A 99 -2.11 9.84 -1.93
CA ILE A 99 -2.27 9.37 -3.30
C ILE A 99 -0.89 8.98 -3.78
N ASP A 100 -0.78 7.78 -4.31
CA ASP A 100 0.46 7.20 -4.77
C ASP A 100 0.51 7.14 -6.29
N LEU A 101 -0.64 6.95 -6.95
CA LEU A 101 -0.75 6.79 -8.40
C LEU A 101 -1.91 7.63 -8.94
N GLU A 102 -1.67 8.29 -10.07
CA GLU A 102 -2.68 8.97 -10.90
C GLU A 102 -2.65 8.41 -12.31
N PHE A 103 -3.81 8.16 -12.91
CA PHE A 103 -3.93 7.75 -14.31
C PHE A 103 -5.33 8.00 -14.86
N GLU A 104 -5.46 8.05 -16.18
CA GLU A 104 -6.75 8.16 -16.87
C GLU A 104 -7.07 6.86 -17.61
N ARG A 105 -8.32 6.40 -17.51
CA ARG A 105 -8.84 5.29 -18.31
C ARG A 105 -10.32 5.48 -18.56
N ASP A 106 -10.76 5.27 -19.80
CA ASP A 106 -12.17 5.39 -20.21
C ASP A 106 -12.80 6.73 -19.84
N ASN A 107 -12.05 7.85 -20.02
CA ASN A 107 -12.48 9.21 -19.67
C ASN A 107 -12.78 9.42 -18.17
N ILE A 108 -12.20 8.59 -17.31
CA ILE A 108 -12.23 8.70 -15.85
C ILE A 108 -10.81 8.92 -15.34
N TYR A 109 -10.64 9.92 -14.49
CA TYR A 109 -9.38 10.23 -13.83
C TYR A 109 -9.31 9.53 -12.46
N TYR A 110 -8.39 8.60 -12.29
CA TYR A 110 -8.24 7.84 -11.06
C TYR A 110 -7.13 8.43 -10.19
N ILE A 111 -7.46 8.67 -8.92
CA ILE A 111 -6.48 8.96 -7.86
C ILE A 111 -6.43 7.78 -6.90
N VAL A 112 -5.26 7.16 -6.75
CA VAL A 112 -5.11 5.88 -6.05
C VAL A 112 -4.14 6.01 -4.90
N GLY A 113 -4.61 5.78 -3.67
CA GLY A 113 -3.74 5.54 -2.52
C GLY A 113 -3.47 4.04 -2.38
N ILE A 114 -2.19 3.64 -2.42
CA ILE A 114 -1.76 2.24 -2.42
C ILE A 114 -1.33 1.87 -0.99
N LYS A 115 -1.79 0.71 -0.51
CA LYS A 115 -1.51 0.19 0.83
C LYS A 115 -1.26 -1.32 0.74
N SER A 116 -0.52 -1.87 1.71
CA SER A 116 -0.18 -3.29 1.67
C SER A 116 -1.42 -4.18 1.79
N GLY A 117 -2.25 -3.98 2.81
CA GLY A 117 -3.39 -4.85 3.10
C GLY A 117 -4.64 -4.12 3.55
N VAL A 118 -5.75 -4.85 3.64
CA VAL A 118 -7.07 -4.28 3.99
C VAL A 118 -7.14 -3.63 5.38
N SER A 119 -6.30 -4.04 6.33
CA SER A 119 -6.26 -3.50 7.70
C SER A 119 -5.13 -2.49 7.92
N TRP A 120 -4.80 -1.70 6.90
CA TRP A 120 -3.65 -0.80 6.90
C TRP A 120 -3.72 0.38 7.88
N GLY A 121 -4.90 0.73 8.39
CA GLY A 121 -5.05 1.93 9.20
C GLY A 121 -6.23 1.92 10.16
N ASN A 122 -6.08 2.67 11.23
CA ASN A 122 -7.14 2.97 12.19
C ASN A 122 -8.14 4.00 11.65
N ALA A 123 -9.12 4.38 12.48
CA ALA A 123 -10.17 5.32 12.09
C ALA A 123 -9.62 6.68 11.63
N ASP A 124 -8.61 7.21 12.32
CA ASP A 124 -8.04 8.52 12.06
C ASP A 124 -7.27 8.52 10.75
N GLN A 125 -6.45 7.48 10.51
CA GLN A 125 -5.71 7.32 9.26
C GLN A 125 -6.65 7.22 8.05
N ILE A 126 -7.77 6.49 8.19
CA ILE A 126 -8.80 6.40 7.14
C ILE A 126 -9.46 7.77 6.90
N ASN A 127 -9.78 8.52 7.97
CA ASN A 127 -10.37 9.85 7.86
C ASN A 127 -9.41 10.86 7.21
N THR A 128 -8.11 10.79 7.55
CA THR A 128 -7.07 11.61 6.92
C THR A 128 -6.98 11.32 5.43
N MET A 129 -6.97 10.05 5.01
CA MET A 129 -6.97 9.68 3.59
C MET A 129 -8.20 10.24 2.85
N LYS A 130 -9.40 10.09 3.43
CA LYS A 130 -10.64 10.63 2.85
C LYS A 130 -10.56 12.15 2.64
N ASN A 131 -10.05 12.87 3.63
CA ASN A 131 -9.87 14.32 3.54
C ASN A 131 -8.85 14.69 2.45
N ASN A 132 -7.74 13.96 2.36
CA ASN A 132 -6.72 14.20 1.34
C ASN A 132 -7.24 13.90 -0.07
N PHE A 133 -8.04 12.85 -0.27
CA PHE A 133 -8.72 12.58 -1.54
C PHE A 133 -9.64 13.73 -1.95
N LYS A 134 -10.43 14.25 -1.02
CA LYS A 134 -11.27 15.42 -1.27
C LYS A 134 -10.45 16.63 -1.72
N ILE A 135 -9.39 16.97 -0.99
CA ILE A 135 -8.50 18.09 -1.31
C ILE A 135 -7.86 17.91 -2.70
N ALA A 136 -7.40 16.70 -3.02
CA ALA A 136 -6.82 16.40 -4.32
C ALA A 136 -7.85 16.59 -5.46
N LYS A 137 -9.08 16.10 -5.30
CA LYS A 137 -10.16 16.31 -6.27
C LYS A 137 -10.42 17.81 -6.52
N GLU A 138 -10.48 18.61 -5.45
CA GLU A 138 -10.67 20.06 -5.55
C GLU A 138 -9.53 20.73 -6.34
N ILE A 139 -8.27 20.39 -6.03
CA ILE A 139 -7.10 20.94 -6.71
C ILE A 139 -7.05 20.50 -8.18
N LEU A 140 -7.31 19.23 -8.48
CA LEU A 140 -7.30 18.69 -9.83
C LEU A 140 -8.37 19.36 -10.72
N ARG A 141 -9.57 19.57 -10.19
CA ARG A 141 -10.62 20.34 -10.89
C ARG A 141 -10.18 21.77 -11.16
N ALA A 142 -9.55 22.44 -10.19
CA ALA A 142 -9.02 23.79 -10.37
C ALA A 142 -7.86 23.84 -11.41
N ARG A 143 -7.12 22.74 -11.57
CA ARG A 143 -6.08 22.56 -12.60
C ARG A 143 -6.64 22.19 -13.99
N GLY A 144 -7.96 22.10 -14.14
CA GLY A 144 -8.62 21.87 -15.42
C GLY A 144 -8.93 20.41 -15.73
N ILE A 145 -8.83 19.49 -14.77
CA ILE A 145 -9.36 18.13 -14.93
C ILE A 145 -10.90 18.20 -14.93
N ILE A 146 -11.50 17.96 -16.09
CA ILE A 146 -12.95 18.02 -16.32
C ILE A 146 -13.63 16.65 -16.23
N GLN A 147 -12.84 15.57 -16.34
CA GLN A 147 -13.28 14.20 -16.22
C GLN A 147 -13.84 13.91 -14.82
N GLU A 148 -14.62 12.84 -14.70
CA GLU A 148 -14.98 12.31 -13.39
C GLU A 148 -13.70 11.86 -12.65
N ILE A 149 -13.54 12.30 -11.39
CA ILE A 149 -12.39 11.93 -10.57
C ILE A 149 -12.80 10.89 -9.53
N ILE A 150 -12.33 9.65 -9.70
CA ILE A 150 -12.62 8.53 -8.80
C ILE A 150 -11.43 8.27 -7.88
N ALA A 151 -11.69 8.28 -6.58
CA ALA A 151 -10.71 7.92 -5.57
C ALA A 151 -10.73 6.41 -5.30
N VAL A 152 -9.55 5.80 -5.22
CA VAL A 152 -9.37 4.37 -4.94
C VAL A 152 -8.35 4.18 -3.81
N ASN A 153 -8.70 3.35 -2.83
CA ASN A 153 -7.77 2.77 -1.88
C ASN A 153 -7.39 1.37 -2.38
N GLY A 154 -6.25 1.26 -3.04
CA GLY A 154 -5.71 0.00 -3.53
C GLY A 154 -4.99 -0.75 -2.41
N CYS A 155 -5.40 -1.99 -2.15
CA CYS A 155 -4.73 -2.88 -1.21
C CYS A 155 -4.06 -4.02 -1.99
N MET A 156 -2.74 -4.14 -1.89
CA MET A 156 -1.96 -5.11 -2.67
C MET A 156 -2.30 -6.58 -2.36
N TYR A 157 -2.77 -6.86 -1.14
CA TYR A 157 -3.29 -8.17 -0.75
C TYR A 157 -4.55 -8.08 0.11
N GLY A 158 -5.19 -9.24 0.29
CA GLY A 158 -6.41 -9.40 1.06
C GLY A 158 -7.66 -9.38 0.19
N LYS A 159 -8.83 -9.24 0.82
CA LYS A 159 -10.13 -9.26 0.15
C LYS A 159 -11.08 -8.27 0.82
N ASP A 160 -11.77 -7.47 0.02
CA ASP A 160 -12.86 -6.61 0.48
C ASP A 160 -14.14 -6.96 -0.29
N ARG A 161 -15.18 -7.38 0.41
CA ARG A 161 -16.45 -7.79 -0.23
C ARG A 161 -17.37 -6.61 -0.54
N ASN A 162 -17.05 -5.43 -0.02
CA ASN A 162 -17.88 -4.22 -0.12
C ASN A 162 -16.99 -3.06 -0.62
N PRO A 163 -16.57 -3.06 -1.89
CA PRO A 163 -15.54 -2.14 -2.37
C PRO A 163 -15.94 -0.67 -2.26
N LEU A 164 -17.20 -0.32 -2.53
CA LEU A 164 -17.67 1.06 -2.41
C LEU A 164 -17.71 1.50 -0.92
N LYS A 165 -16.91 2.52 -0.58
CA LYS A 165 -16.84 3.14 0.75
C LYS A 165 -17.48 4.51 0.71
N ASP A 166 -18.80 4.49 0.66
CA ASP A 166 -19.65 5.68 0.54
C ASP A 166 -20.12 6.22 1.90
N LYS A 167 -20.14 5.39 2.95
CA LYS A 167 -20.58 5.80 4.29
C LYS A 167 -19.50 6.56 5.06
N SER A 168 -19.88 7.75 5.52
CA SER A 168 -19.27 8.38 6.69
C SER A 168 -19.65 7.58 7.94
N ARG A 169 -18.72 7.40 8.90
CA ARG A 169 -19.06 6.79 10.20
C ARG A 169 -20.01 7.68 11.02
N THR A 170 -20.05 8.98 10.73
CA THR A 170 -21.02 9.91 11.28
C THR A 170 -22.22 10.01 10.33
N LYS A 171 -23.44 9.87 10.85
CA LYS A 171 -24.74 9.95 10.13
C LYS A 171 -25.04 11.33 9.50
N ALA A 172 -24.07 12.24 9.44
CA ALA A 172 -24.23 13.52 8.77
C ALA A 172 -24.15 13.35 7.24
N ILE A 173 -24.66 14.36 6.53
CA ILE A 173 -24.71 14.47 5.05
C ILE A 173 -23.47 13.83 4.41
N GLN A 174 -23.71 12.95 3.43
CA GLN A 174 -22.68 12.23 2.70
C GLN A 174 -21.85 13.21 1.88
N ASP A 175 -20.61 13.47 2.33
CA ASP A 175 -19.63 14.24 1.57
C ASP A 175 -19.18 13.39 0.37
N VAL A 176 -19.79 13.63 -0.78
CA VAL A 176 -19.58 12.85 -2.02
C VAL A 176 -18.12 12.82 -2.46
N ASP A 177 -17.35 13.87 -2.16
CA ASP A 177 -15.92 13.89 -2.51
C ASP A 177 -15.07 12.98 -1.63
N LYS A 178 -15.59 12.53 -0.47
CA LYS A 178 -14.96 11.53 0.41
C LYS A 178 -15.34 10.09 0.08
N VAL A 179 -16.18 9.86 -0.92
CA VAL A 179 -16.48 8.53 -1.44
C VAL A 179 -15.27 8.00 -2.22
N TYR A 180 -14.93 6.74 -1.98
CA TYR A 180 -13.85 6.03 -2.66
C TYR A 180 -14.16 4.54 -2.80
N TYR A 181 -13.49 3.87 -3.73
CA TYR A 181 -13.51 2.41 -3.83
C TYR A 181 -12.33 1.80 -3.09
N LYS A 182 -12.52 0.64 -2.49
CA LYS A 182 -11.45 -0.16 -1.92
C LYS A 182 -11.33 -1.48 -2.67
N TYR A 183 -10.28 -1.60 -3.47
CA TYR A 183 -9.95 -2.83 -4.20
C TYR A 183 -8.81 -3.52 -3.49
N ALA A 184 -8.89 -4.85 -3.33
CA ALA A 184 -7.94 -5.60 -2.53
C ALA A 184 -7.51 -6.89 -3.22
N GLY A 185 -6.21 -7.20 -3.16
CA GLY A 185 -5.64 -8.38 -3.80
C GLY A 185 -5.89 -8.36 -5.30
N GLN A 186 -6.41 -9.47 -5.84
CA GLN A 186 -6.71 -9.62 -7.26
C GLN A 186 -7.53 -8.46 -7.84
N ASP A 187 -8.52 -7.93 -7.11
CA ASP A 187 -9.34 -6.80 -7.59
C ASP A 187 -8.50 -5.54 -7.82
N PHE A 188 -7.49 -5.29 -6.98
CA PHE A 188 -6.59 -4.16 -7.14
C PHE A 188 -5.65 -4.35 -8.33
N TRP A 189 -5.04 -5.53 -8.45
CA TRP A 189 -4.12 -5.81 -9.55
C TRP A 189 -4.83 -5.86 -10.90
N LYS A 190 -6.04 -6.43 -10.96
CA LYS A 190 -6.94 -6.31 -12.12
C LYS A 190 -7.29 -4.85 -12.40
N PHE A 191 -7.61 -4.06 -11.37
CA PHE A 191 -7.95 -2.66 -11.56
C PHE A 191 -6.80 -1.86 -12.20
N VAL A 192 -5.56 -2.08 -11.77
CA VAL A 192 -4.38 -1.36 -12.28
C VAL A 192 -3.91 -1.87 -13.65
N SER A 193 -4.11 -3.16 -13.94
CA SER A 193 -3.58 -3.80 -15.16
C SER A 193 -4.61 -4.06 -16.27
N GLY A 194 -5.89 -4.11 -15.91
CA GLY A 194 -6.94 -4.64 -16.78
C GLY A 194 -6.93 -6.17 -16.93
N ASP A 195 -6.05 -6.90 -16.24
CA ASP A 195 -5.90 -8.35 -16.35
C ASP A 195 -6.19 -9.06 -15.02
N ASP A 196 -7.06 -10.07 -15.08
CA ASP A 196 -7.44 -10.89 -13.93
C ASP A 196 -6.32 -11.82 -13.44
N ASN A 197 -5.31 -12.09 -14.26
CA ASN A 197 -4.26 -13.07 -13.98
C ASN A 197 -2.93 -12.45 -13.52
N LEU A 198 -2.88 -11.13 -13.30
CA LEU A 198 -1.64 -10.48 -12.85
C LEU A 198 -1.29 -10.81 -11.39
N TYR A 199 -2.28 -11.05 -10.53
CA TYR A 199 -2.10 -11.31 -9.10
C TYR A 199 -1.61 -12.73 -8.81
#